data_AF-A0A645FG09-F1
#
_entry.id   AF-A0A645FG09-F1
#
_cell.length_a   1.000
_cell.length_b   1.000
_cell.length_c   1.000
_cell.angle_alpha   90.00
_cell.angle_beta   90.00
_cell.angle_gamma   90.00
#
_symmetry.space_group_name_H-M   'P 1'
#
loop_
_entity.id
_entity.type
_entity.pdbx_description
1 polymer ?
#
loop_
_entity_poly.entity_id
_entity_poly.type
_entity_poly.pdbx_seq_one_letter_code
_entity_poly.pdbx_strand_id
1 'polypeptide(L)'
;MELFYDNITLSVDEMISFMVRENSPFTDEGKNLLIEEFGKNHVIYFSILSAISSGINTQPEIEAALGNKSIGGQIKRLIEDYNIIVRHRPILAKPGSQAVRYEIQDNFIRFWFNYFDRHRSMIEIKNFKALESIIRSDYPTYSGIMLERYFKQQLAESLQYRDIGSWWELRGNQDEIDIVALKLEKNQALVAEVKRQKKNFKPELLAKKTEHLKNKLLPNYQIDTLCLSLEEM
;
A
#
# COMPACT_ATOMS: atom_id res chain seq x y z
N MET A 1 -17.30 4.54 7.96
CA MET A 1 -17.21 4.36 9.43
C MET A 1 -18.59 4.15 10.03
N GLU A 2 -19.58 5.01 9.79
CA GLU A 2 -20.96 4.88 10.30
C GLU A 2 -21.66 3.53 10.02
N LEU A 3 -21.40 2.87 8.87
CA LEU A 3 -21.99 1.56 8.53
C LEU A 3 -21.59 0.40 9.47
N PHE A 4 -20.58 0.59 10.32
CA PHE A 4 -20.12 -0.39 11.30
C PHE A 4 -20.48 -0.01 12.75
N TYR A 5 -21.19 1.11 12.98
CA TYR A 5 -21.39 1.68 14.33
C TYR A 5 -22.51 1.04 15.17
N ASP A 6 -23.26 0.10 14.63
CA ASP A 6 -24.28 -0.62 15.40
C ASP A 6 -23.64 -1.80 16.15
N ASN A 7 -22.99 -1.53 17.30
CA ASN A 7 -22.73 -2.44 18.43
C ASN A 7 -22.43 -3.94 18.13
N ILE A 8 -21.61 -4.23 17.11
CA ILE A 8 -21.12 -5.59 16.86
C ILE A 8 -19.60 -5.51 16.78
N THR A 9 -18.91 -6.21 17.68
CA THR A 9 -17.52 -6.62 17.47
C THR A 9 -17.51 -7.59 16.29
N LEU A 10 -17.49 -7.06 15.07
CA LEU A 10 -17.41 -7.87 13.86
C LEU A 10 -15.98 -8.40 13.76
N SER A 11 -15.85 -9.72 13.78
CA SER A 11 -14.64 -10.39 13.31
C SER A 11 -14.35 -9.96 11.86
N VAL A 12 -13.10 -10.07 11.42
CA VAL A 12 -12.70 -9.82 10.02
C VAL A 12 -13.64 -10.55 9.06
N ASP A 13 -13.97 -11.77 9.40
CA ASP A 13 -14.85 -12.64 8.65
C ASP A 13 -16.26 -12.05 8.51
N GLU A 14 -16.85 -11.60 9.61
CA GLU A 14 -18.18 -10.96 9.59
C GLU A 14 -18.14 -9.61 8.85
N MET A 15 -17.06 -8.84 8.99
CA MET A 15 -16.88 -7.60 8.23
C MET A 15 -16.83 -7.87 6.73
N ILE A 16 -16.10 -8.89 6.29
CA ILE A 16 -16.03 -9.27 4.87
C ILE A 16 -17.40 -9.71 4.37
N SER A 17 -18.10 -10.61 5.09
CA SER A 17 -19.46 -11.04 4.73
C SER A 17 -20.42 -9.85 4.64
N PHE A 18 -20.34 -8.92 5.58
CA PHE A 18 -21.15 -7.71 5.59
C PHE A 18 -20.89 -6.85 4.37
N MET A 19 -19.62 -6.63 4.00
CA MET A 19 -19.24 -5.80 2.84
C MET A 19 -19.65 -6.43 1.50
N VAL A 20 -19.61 -7.75 1.36
CA VAL A 20 -19.84 -8.44 0.06
C VAL A 20 -21.25 -9.02 -0.09
N ARG A 21 -22.18 -8.74 0.82
CA ARG A 21 -23.56 -9.22 0.71
C ARG A 21 -24.25 -8.69 -0.56
N GLU A 22 -25.28 -9.41 -1.01
CA GLU A 22 -26.16 -8.91 -2.07
C GLU A 22 -26.77 -7.57 -1.65
N ASN A 23 -26.82 -6.61 -2.58
CA ASN A 23 -27.26 -5.23 -2.36
C ASN A 23 -26.44 -4.46 -1.30
N SER A 24 -25.18 -4.84 -1.09
CA SER A 24 -24.26 -4.05 -0.26
C SER A 24 -23.98 -2.68 -0.87
N PRO A 25 -23.98 -1.58 -0.09
CA PRO A 25 -23.62 -0.27 -0.61
C PRO A 25 -22.17 -0.23 -1.12
N PHE A 26 -21.28 -1.03 -0.53
CA PHE A 26 -19.86 -1.12 -0.91
C PHE A 26 -19.66 -1.51 -2.38
N THR A 27 -20.62 -2.21 -3.00
CA THR A 27 -20.55 -2.62 -4.40
C THR A 27 -20.38 -1.44 -5.34
N ASP A 28 -21.17 -0.38 -5.15
CA ASP A 28 -21.21 0.77 -6.04
C ASP A 28 -20.63 2.05 -5.43
N GLU A 29 -20.46 2.11 -4.11
CA GLU A 29 -19.98 3.29 -3.38
C GLU A 29 -18.66 3.83 -3.95
N GLY A 30 -17.66 2.98 -4.15
CA GLY A 30 -16.37 3.42 -4.69
C GLY A 30 -16.49 3.97 -6.11
N LYS A 31 -17.40 3.42 -6.93
CA LYS A 31 -17.66 3.94 -8.27
C LYS A 31 -18.34 5.31 -8.20
N ASN A 32 -19.38 5.43 -7.38
CA ASN A 32 -20.17 6.65 -7.26
C ASN A 32 -19.32 7.82 -6.75
N LEU A 33 -18.57 7.59 -5.66
CA LEU A 33 -17.67 8.56 -5.06
C LEU A 33 -16.64 9.07 -6.07
N LEU A 34 -15.98 8.17 -6.80
CA LEU A 34 -14.95 8.57 -7.76
C LEU A 34 -15.52 9.23 -9.04
N ILE A 35 -16.73 8.86 -9.47
CA ILE A 35 -17.40 9.55 -10.58
C ILE A 35 -17.79 10.98 -10.19
N GLU A 36 -18.26 11.17 -8.97
CA GLU A 36 -18.58 12.49 -8.42
C GLU A 36 -17.34 13.39 -8.40
N GLU A 37 -16.20 12.86 -7.91
CA GLU A 37 -14.93 13.59 -7.85
C GLU A 37 -14.31 13.87 -9.24
N PHE A 38 -14.33 12.89 -10.15
CA PHE A 38 -13.62 13.00 -11.44
C PHE A 38 -14.46 13.57 -12.58
N GLY A 39 -15.79 13.53 -12.44
CA GLY A 39 -16.74 13.90 -13.49
C GLY A 39 -16.53 13.14 -14.80
N LYS A 40 -16.56 13.86 -15.93
CA LYS A 40 -16.51 13.27 -17.28
C LYS A 40 -15.20 12.53 -17.60
N ASN A 41 -14.14 12.79 -16.86
CA ASN A 41 -12.83 12.19 -17.09
C ASN A 41 -12.58 10.93 -16.25
N HIS A 42 -13.58 10.42 -15.52
CA HIS A 42 -13.41 9.29 -14.61
C HIS A 42 -12.77 8.06 -15.25
N VAL A 43 -13.10 7.74 -16.52
CA VAL A 43 -12.64 6.52 -17.20
C VAL A 43 -11.11 6.35 -17.14
N ILE A 44 -10.34 7.40 -17.48
CA ILE A 44 -8.87 7.30 -17.49
C ILE A 44 -8.29 7.18 -16.08
N TYR A 45 -8.88 7.87 -15.10
CA TYR A 45 -8.44 7.79 -13.70
C TYR A 45 -8.72 6.41 -13.11
N PHE A 46 -9.89 5.83 -13.39
CA PHE A 46 -10.21 4.45 -13.01
C PHE A 46 -9.22 3.47 -13.60
N SER A 47 -8.84 3.61 -14.87
CA SER A 47 -7.84 2.74 -15.49
C SER A 47 -6.47 2.84 -14.80
N ILE A 48 -6.04 4.04 -14.41
CA ILE A 48 -4.79 4.25 -13.67
C ILE A 48 -4.87 3.64 -12.25
N LEU A 49 -5.96 3.88 -11.52
CA LEU A 49 -6.16 3.37 -10.16
C LEU A 49 -6.28 1.83 -10.15
N SER A 50 -6.98 1.25 -11.13
CA SER A 50 -7.09 -0.20 -11.29
C SER A 50 -5.73 -0.84 -11.58
N ALA A 51 -4.89 -0.21 -12.42
CA ALA A 51 -3.51 -0.64 -12.65
C ALA A 51 -2.66 -0.61 -11.36
N ILE A 52 -2.70 0.51 -10.62
CA ILE A 52 -1.98 0.67 -9.34
C ILE A 52 -2.41 -0.39 -8.32
N SER A 53 -3.73 -0.62 -8.18
CA SER A 53 -4.27 -1.65 -7.27
C SER A 53 -3.79 -3.06 -7.64
N SER A 54 -3.52 -3.29 -8.92
CA SER A 54 -3.02 -4.56 -9.45
C SER A 54 -1.49 -4.71 -9.38
N GLY A 55 -0.81 -3.78 -8.71
CA GLY A 55 0.65 -3.82 -8.52
C GLY A 55 1.44 -3.16 -9.65
N ILE A 56 0.78 -2.65 -10.68
CA ILE A 56 1.41 -1.88 -11.76
C ILE A 56 1.59 -0.45 -11.25
N ASN A 57 2.73 -0.20 -10.61
CA ASN A 57 2.91 0.97 -9.75
C ASN A 57 3.98 1.96 -10.23
N THR A 58 4.65 1.72 -11.35
CA THR A 58 5.54 2.71 -11.97
C THR A 58 4.87 3.36 -13.18
N GLN A 59 5.20 4.62 -13.47
CA GLN A 59 4.61 5.31 -14.62
C GLN A 59 4.82 4.56 -15.94
N PRO A 60 6.04 4.07 -16.28
CA PRO A 60 6.23 3.33 -17.52
C PRO A 60 5.38 2.06 -17.63
N GLU A 61 5.20 1.33 -16.52
CA GLU A 61 4.38 0.12 -16.51
C GLU A 61 2.89 0.43 -16.63
N ILE A 62 2.42 1.51 -15.99
CA ILE A 62 1.02 1.96 -16.12
C ILE A 62 0.77 2.45 -17.56
N GLU A 63 1.68 3.24 -18.13
CA GLU A 63 1.57 3.69 -19.53
C GLU A 63 1.51 2.49 -20.48
N ALA A 64 2.38 1.48 -20.29
CA ALA A 64 2.37 0.24 -21.07
C ALA A 64 1.03 -0.51 -20.93
N ALA A 65 0.52 -0.67 -19.70
CA ALA A 65 -0.77 -1.32 -19.44
C ALA A 65 -1.96 -0.58 -20.08
N LEU A 66 -1.84 0.74 -20.26
CA LEU A 66 -2.88 1.60 -20.85
C LEU A 66 -2.65 1.92 -22.34
N GLY A 67 -1.82 1.12 -23.01
CA GLY A 67 -1.59 1.23 -24.45
C GLY A 67 -0.59 2.30 -24.87
N ASN A 68 0.44 2.52 -24.06
CA ASN A 68 1.54 3.48 -24.26
C ASN A 68 1.09 4.94 -24.40
N LYS A 69 0.00 5.30 -23.74
CA LYS A 69 -0.49 6.69 -23.67
C LYS A 69 0.22 7.41 -22.53
N SER A 70 0.63 8.66 -22.75
CA SER A 70 1.17 9.48 -21.67
C SER A 70 0.08 9.79 -20.64
N ILE A 71 0.38 9.52 -19.36
CA ILE A 71 -0.54 9.73 -18.23
C ILE A 71 -0.03 10.75 -17.21
N GLY A 72 1.07 11.44 -17.49
CA GLY A 72 1.75 12.29 -16.51
C GLY A 72 0.85 13.40 -15.96
N GLY A 73 -0.01 13.99 -16.79
CA GLY A 73 -0.99 14.98 -16.36
C GLY A 73 -2.06 14.40 -15.43
N GLN A 74 -2.53 13.19 -15.72
CA GLN A 74 -3.54 12.49 -14.93
C GLN A 74 -2.99 12.05 -13.58
N ILE A 75 -1.77 11.49 -13.56
CA ILE A 75 -1.04 11.18 -12.32
C ILE A 75 -0.87 12.44 -11.48
N LYS A 76 -0.47 13.56 -12.09
CA LYS A 76 -0.30 14.83 -11.38
C LYS A 76 -1.60 15.24 -10.67
N ARG A 77 -2.74 15.18 -11.37
CA ARG A 77 -4.05 15.49 -10.79
C ARG A 77 -4.47 14.52 -9.68
N LEU A 78 -4.25 13.21 -9.87
CA LEU A 78 -4.54 12.20 -8.84
C LEU A 78 -3.77 12.43 -7.52
N ILE A 79 -2.61 13.11 -7.59
CA ILE A 79 -1.79 13.45 -6.44
C ILE A 79 -2.17 14.82 -5.87
N GLU A 80 -2.14 15.85 -6.72
CA GLU A 80 -2.18 17.25 -6.28
C GLU A 80 -3.60 17.78 -6.12
N ASP A 81 -4.53 17.37 -6.98
CA ASP A 81 -5.90 17.89 -7.00
C ASP A 81 -6.83 16.99 -6.19
N TYR A 82 -6.76 15.68 -6.43
CA TYR A 82 -7.68 14.71 -5.83
C TYR A 82 -7.15 14.08 -4.55
N ASN A 83 -5.84 14.12 -4.32
CA ASN A 83 -5.21 13.50 -3.14
C ASN A 83 -5.66 12.02 -2.96
N ILE A 84 -5.61 11.24 -4.03
CA ILE A 84 -6.00 9.81 -4.02
C ILE A 84 -4.78 8.89 -4.07
N ILE A 85 -3.74 9.31 -4.80
CA ILE A 85 -2.49 8.56 -4.88
C ILE A 85 -1.33 9.39 -4.35
N VAL A 86 -0.29 8.70 -3.87
CA VAL A 86 0.95 9.29 -3.38
C VAL A 86 2.15 8.74 -4.14
N ARG A 87 3.23 9.54 -4.18
CA ARG A 87 4.53 9.13 -4.72
C ARG A 87 5.39 8.57 -3.60
N HIS A 88 5.74 7.31 -3.69
CA HIS A 88 6.77 6.70 -2.84
C HIS A 88 8.11 6.66 -3.59
N ARG A 89 9.17 7.06 -2.89
CA ARG A 89 10.56 6.87 -3.31
C ARG A 89 11.28 6.06 -2.23
N PRO A 90 12.34 5.32 -2.58
CA PRO A 90 13.20 4.74 -1.57
C PRO A 90 13.67 5.86 -0.64
N ILE A 91 13.63 5.64 0.66
CA ILE A 91 14.25 6.56 1.62
C ILE A 91 15.70 6.81 1.21
N LEU A 92 16.18 8.03 1.44
CA LEU A 92 17.50 8.50 0.99
C LEU A 92 17.68 8.59 -0.54
N ALA A 93 16.62 8.43 -1.33
CA ALA A 93 16.69 8.70 -2.77
C ALA A 93 17.10 10.15 -3.03
N LYS A 94 17.97 10.35 -4.03
CA LYS A 94 18.39 11.69 -4.44
C LYS A 94 17.19 12.51 -4.93
N PRO A 95 17.20 13.84 -4.72
CA PRO A 95 16.21 14.73 -5.33
C PRO A 95 16.10 14.46 -6.85
N GLY A 96 14.88 14.36 -7.36
CA GLY A 96 14.63 14.06 -8.78
C GLY A 96 14.77 12.60 -9.19
N SER A 97 14.99 11.67 -8.23
CA SER A 97 14.98 10.24 -8.52
C SER A 97 13.69 9.79 -9.22
N GLN A 98 13.88 9.05 -10.31
CA GLN A 98 12.81 8.42 -11.10
C GLN A 98 12.39 7.06 -10.54
N ALA A 99 12.95 6.63 -9.41
CA ALA A 99 12.52 5.45 -8.66
C ALA A 99 11.22 5.73 -7.90
N VAL A 100 10.17 6.10 -8.62
CA VAL A 100 8.86 6.44 -8.08
C VAL A 100 7.93 5.25 -8.26
N ARG A 101 7.32 4.83 -7.16
CA ARG A 101 6.14 3.96 -7.15
C ARG A 101 4.93 4.79 -6.72
N TYR A 102 3.78 4.53 -7.32
CA TYR A 102 2.50 5.15 -6.98
C TYR A 102 1.68 4.19 -6.13
N GLU A 103 1.02 4.73 -5.11
CA GLU A 103 0.16 3.96 -4.21
C GLU A 103 -1.13 4.71 -3.96
N ILE A 104 -2.26 4.00 -3.90
CA ILE A 104 -3.54 4.57 -3.49
C ILE A 104 -3.51 4.76 -1.97
N GLN A 105 -3.60 6.00 -1.49
CA GLN A 105 -3.45 6.28 -0.07
C GLN A 105 -4.68 5.91 0.74
N ASP A 106 -5.88 6.12 0.19
CA ASP A 106 -7.13 5.84 0.90
C ASP A 106 -7.39 4.33 0.99
N ASN A 107 -7.63 3.85 2.22
CA ASN A 107 -7.80 2.42 2.48
C ASN A 107 -9.07 1.87 1.84
N PHE A 108 -10.16 2.66 1.79
CA PHE A 108 -11.42 2.24 1.19
C PHE A 108 -11.29 2.16 -0.34
N ILE A 109 -10.78 3.20 -1.01
CA ILE A 109 -10.57 3.20 -2.47
C ILE A 109 -9.63 2.06 -2.86
N ARG A 110 -8.55 1.84 -2.10
CA ARG A 110 -7.62 0.72 -2.34
C ARG A 110 -8.31 -0.64 -2.21
N PHE A 111 -9.12 -0.84 -1.16
CA PHE A 111 -9.91 -2.06 -0.99
C PHE A 111 -10.89 -2.25 -2.15
N TRP A 112 -11.59 -1.18 -2.53
CA TRP A 112 -12.62 -1.20 -3.55
C TRP A 112 -12.07 -1.60 -4.92
N PHE A 113 -10.94 -1.00 -5.35
CA PHE A 113 -10.29 -1.41 -6.60
C PHE A 113 -9.75 -2.84 -6.56
N ASN A 114 -9.16 -3.26 -5.43
CA ASN A 114 -8.59 -4.61 -5.31
C ASN A 114 -9.64 -5.72 -5.44
N TYR A 115 -10.88 -5.48 -4.99
CA TYR A 115 -11.87 -6.54 -4.88
C TYR A 115 -13.17 -6.27 -5.64
N PHE A 116 -13.78 -5.10 -5.52
CA PHE A 116 -15.07 -4.81 -6.15
C PHE A 116 -14.93 -4.45 -7.63
N ASP A 117 -13.99 -3.57 -7.98
CA ASP A 117 -13.71 -3.21 -9.38
C ASP A 117 -13.12 -4.41 -10.13
N ARG A 118 -12.06 -5.03 -9.58
CA ARG A 118 -11.37 -6.17 -10.19
C ARG A 118 -12.27 -7.36 -10.47
N HIS A 119 -13.22 -7.65 -9.59
CA HIS A 119 -14.11 -8.80 -9.72
C HIS A 119 -15.55 -8.38 -10.07
N ARG A 120 -15.71 -7.28 -10.80
CA ARG A 120 -17.03 -6.74 -11.15
C ARG A 120 -17.92 -7.76 -11.87
N SER A 121 -17.35 -8.58 -12.74
CA SER A 121 -18.09 -9.65 -13.43
C SER A 121 -18.70 -10.67 -12.48
N MET A 122 -18.06 -10.98 -11.34
CA MET A 122 -18.60 -11.89 -10.33
C MET A 122 -19.81 -11.28 -9.62
N ILE A 123 -19.75 -9.97 -9.36
CA ILE A 123 -20.85 -9.21 -8.75
C ILE A 123 -22.05 -9.19 -9.70
N GLU A 124 -21.83 -8.94 -11.00
CA GLU A 124 -22.89 -8.89 -12.02
C GLU A 124 -23.66 -10.21 -12.14
N ILE A 125 -22.97 -11.35 -12.00
CA ILE A 125 -23.61 -12.67 -11.97
C ILE A 125 -24.06 -13.11 -10.56
N LYS A 126 -24.03 -12.20 -9.58
CA LYS A 126 -24.41 -12.42 -8.18
C LYS A 126 -23.60 -13.52 -7.45
N ASN A 127 -22.37 -13.78 -7.87
CA ASN A 127 -21.48 -14.75 -7.23
C ASN A 127 -20.72 -14.15 -6.04
N PHE A 128 -21.46 -13.63 -5.07
CA PHE A 128 -20.91 -12.99 -3.87
C PHE A 128 -20.11 -13.95 -2.99
N LYS A 129 -20.47 -15.24 -2.96
CA LYS A 129 -19.73 -16.27 -2.22
C LYS A 129 -18.31 -16.47 -2.75
N ALA A 130 -18.12 -16.43 -4.07
CA ALA A 130 -16.79 -16.50 -4.65
C ALA A 130 -15.96 -15.25 -4.33
N LEU A 131 -16.56 -14.06 -4.44
CA LEU A 131 -15.89 -12.82 -4.06
C LEU A 131 -15.47 -12.84 -2.58
N GLU A 132 -16.37 -13.25 -1.69
CA GLU A 132 -16.10 -13.42 -0.26
C GLU A 132 -14.90 -14.34 -0.02
N SER A 133 -14.87 -15.50 -0.67
CA SER A 133 -13.77 -16.47 -0.55
C SER A 133 -12.44 -15.89 -1.03
N ILE A 134 -12.45 -15.11 -2.11
CA ILE A 134 -11.25 -14.45 -2.64
C ILE A 134 -10.71 -13.45 -1.62
N ILE A 135 -11.58 -12.57 -1.09
CA ILE A 135 -11.18 -11.56 -0.11
C ILE A 135 -10.61 -12.23 1.15
N ARG A 136 -11.28 -13.26 1.68
CA ARG A 136 -10.81 -13.99 2.87
C ARG A 136 -9.44 -14.62 2.66
N SER A 137 -9.23 -15.25 1.51
CA SER A 137 -7.95 -15.88 1.18
C SER A 137 -6.82 -14.85 1.00
N ASP A 138 -7.13 -13.69 0.42
CA ASP A 138 -6.14 -12.64 0.15
C ASP A 138 -5.94 -11.68 1.34
N TYR A 139 -6.87 -11.66 2.30
CA TYR A 139 -6.85 -10.74 3.43
C TYR A 139 -5.52 -10.71 4.18
N PRO A 140 -4.84 -11.84 4.48
CA PRO A 140 -3.52 -11.80 5.10
C PRO A 140 -2.48 -11.02 4.28
N THR A 141 -2.50 -11.12 2.96
CA THR A 141 -1.59 -10.35 2.11
C THR A 141 -1.98 -8.87 2.12
N TYR A 142 -3.26 -8.56 1.87
CA TYR A 142 -3.77 -7.20 1.80
C TYR A 142 -3.51 -6.40 3.07
N SER A 143 -3.73 -7.02 4.23
CA SER A 143 -3.57 -6.40 5.55
C SER A 143 -2.12 -6.29 6.02
N GLY A 144 -1.16 -6.98 5.37
CA GLY A 144 0.27 -6.76 5.59
C GLY A 144 0.68 -5.33 5.24
N ILE A 145 0.20 -4.79 4.11
CA ILE A 145 0.49 -3.41 3.68
C ILE A 145 -0.11 -2.40 4.66
N MET A 146 -1.29 -2.67 5.21
CA MET A 146 -1.89 -1.82 6.24
C MET A 146 -1.07 -1.82 7.53
N LEU A 147 -0.52 -2.98 7.89
CA LEU A 147 0.34 -3.11 9.07
C LEU A 147 1.65 -2.33 8.91
N GLU A 148 2.25 -2.32 7.72
CA GLU A 148 3.42 -1.48 7.44
C GLU A 148 3.12 0.01 7.59
N ARG A 149 1.98 0.48 7.05
CA ARG A 149 1.54 1.86 7.20
C ARG A 149 1.34 2.23 8.67
N TYR A 150 0.69 1.34 9.43
CA TYR A 150 0.49 1.50 10.87
C TYR A 150 1.82 1.68 11.61
N PHE A 151 2.80 0.80 11.38
CA PHE A 151 4.08 0.91 12.06
C PHE A 151 4.90 2.14 11.64
N LYS A 152 4.87 2.54 10.37
CA LYS A 152 5.48 3.82 9.94
C LYS A 152 4.85 5.01 10.66
N GLN A 153 3.53 5.00 10.85
CA GLN A 153 2.81 6.03 11.59
C GLN A 153 3.18 6.03 13.07
N GLN A 154 3.18 4.87 13.75
CA GLN A 154 3.60 4.74 15.15
C GLN A 154 5.03 5.27 15.37
N LEU A 155 5.96 4.94 14.47
CA LEU A 155 7.33 5.46 14.53
C LEU A 155 7.37 6.98 14.34
N ALA A 156 6.57 7.53 13.41
CA ALA A 156 6.49 8.98 13.22
C ALA A 156 5.95 9.70 14.47
N GLU A 157 4.93 9.14 15.10
CA GLU A 157 4.30 9.67 16.32
C GLU A 157 5.20 9.59 17.56
N SER A 158 6.22 8.72 17.55
CA SER A 158 7.23 8.69 18.62
C SER A 158 8.10 9.95 18.68
N LEU A 159 8.14 10.73 17.59
CA LEU A 159 8.98 11.92 17.43
C LEU A 159 10.50 11.67 17.56
N GLN A 160 10.96 10.41 17.50
CA GLN A 160 12.37 10.04 17.64
C GLN A 160 13.13 9.99 16.31
N TYR A 161 12.43 10.21 15.19
CA TYR A 161 12.97 10.02 13.84
C TYR A 161 12.79 11.28 12.99
N ARG A 162 13.83 11.59 12.20
CA ARG A 162 13.81 12.72 11.26
C ARG A 162 13.34 12.34 9.86
N ASP A 163 13.33 11.05 9.53
CA ASP A 163 12.89 10.53 8.24
C ASP A 163 12.52 9.05 8.39
N ILE A 164 11.39 8.64 7.78
CA ILE A 164 10.84 7.29 7.85
C ILE A 164 10.32 6.92 6.47
N GLY A 165 10.69 5.75 5.97
CA GLY A 165 10.23 5.27 4.67
C GLY A 165 10.72 3.87 4.36
N SER A 166 10.25 3.31 3.26
CA SER A 166 10.75 2.02 2.76
C SER A 166 11.99 2.22 1.90
N TRP A 167 12.79 1.18 1.75
CA TRP A 167 13.92 1.19 0.84
C TRP A 167 13.81 0.03 -0.15
N TRP A 168 14.06 0.30 -1.43
CA TRP A 168 14.11 -0.73 -2.47
C TRP A 168 15.09 -0.33 -3.57
N GLU A 169 15.55 -1.33 -4.32
CA GLU A 169 16.37 -1.13 -5.50
C GLU A 169 15.58 -1.34 -6.79
N LEU A 170 15.78 -0.45 -7.77
CA LEU A 170 15.23 -0.64 -9.11
C LEU A 170 16.01 -1.67 -9.94
N ARG A 171 17.31 -1.86 -9.64
CA ARG A 171 18.25 -2.66 -10.43
C ARG A 171 19.22 -3.37 -9.47
N GLY A 172 19.41 -4.67 -9.68
CA GLY A 172 20.28 -5.50 -8.84
C GLY A 172 19.49 -6.55 -8.09
N ASN A 173 19.86 -6.81 -6.83
CA ASN A 173 19.04 -7.63 -5.94
C ASN A 173 17.73 -6.87 -5.74
N GLN A 174 16.59 -7.51 -6.01
CA GLN A 174 15.26 -6.93 -5.76
C GLN A 174 14.97 -6.90 -4.25
N ASP A 175 15.93 -6.41 -3.47
CA ASP A 175 15.85 -6.28 -2.03
C ASP A 175 14.95 -5.08 -1.72
N GLU A 176 13.98 -5.33 -0.85
CA GLU A 176 13.05 -4.33 -0.32
C GLU A 176 13.06 -4.45 1.20
N ILE A 177 13.17 -3.31 1.88
CA ILE A 177 13.10 -3.17 3.33
C ILE A 177 11.84 -2.35 3.62
N ASP A 178 10.92 -2.96 4.37
CA ASP A 178 9.61 -2.39 4.66
C ASP A 178 9.73 -1.04 5.36
N ILE A 179 10.63 -0.92 6.35
CA ILE A 179 10.86 0.31 7.12
C ILE A 179 12.36 0.56 7.34
N VAL A 180 12.80 1.76 7.00
CA VAL A 180 14.05 2.38 7.45
C VAL A 180 13.66 3.70 8.12
N ALA A 181 14.15 3.92 9.34
CA ALA A 181 13.87 5.12 10.10
C ALA A 181 15.20 5.73 10.59
N LEU A 182 15.47 6.97 10.19
CA LEU A 182 16.68 7.69 10.59
C LEU A 182 16.39 8.42 11.91
N LYS A 183 17.14 8.11 12.96
CA LYS A 183 16.94 8.73 14.27
C LYS A 183 17.37 10.21 14.24
N LEU A 184 16.93 10.97 15.25
CA LEU A 184 17.41 12.33 15.49
C LEU A 184 18.90 12.34 15.84
N GLU A 185 19.38 11.33 16.57
CA GLU A 185 20.79 11.13 16.83
C GLU A 185 21.56 10.89 15.53
N LYS A 186 22.72 11.56 15.41
CA LYS A 186 23.57 11.43 14.24
C LYS A 186 24.03 9.98 14.08
N ASN A 187 23.98 9.50 12.84
CA ASN A 187 24.46 8.17 12.45
C ASN A 187 23.77 7.01 13.19
N GLN A 188 22.50 7.18 13.59
CA GLN A 188 21.68 6.09 14.11
C GLN A 188 20.45 5.87 13.22
N ALA A 189 20.14 4.60 12.96
CA ALA A 189 18.95 4.22 12.20
C ALA A 189 18.33 2.94 12.77
N LEU A 190 17.04 2.77 12.51
CA LEU A 190 16.31 1.52 12.70
C LEU A 190 15.95 0.95 11.32
N VAL A 191 16.15 -0.34 11.14
CA VAL A 191 15.68 -1.11 9.99
C VAL A 191 14.70 -2.16 10.50
N ALA A 192 13.50 -2.21 9.93
CA ALA A 192 12.50 -3.18 10.34
C ALA A 192 11.85 -3.89 9.15
N GLU A 193 11.53 -5.15 9.37
CA GLU A 193 10.68 -5.96 8.51
C GLU A 193 9.35 -6.18 9.21
N VAL A 194 8.25 -6.02 8.48
CA VAL A 194 6.89 -6.19 8.97
C VAL A 194 6.38 -7.56 8.55
N LYS A 195 5.81 -8.29 9.50
CA LYS A 195 5.22 -9.61 9.27
C LYS A 195 3.94 -9.72 10.07
N ARG A 196 2.83 -10.15 9.45
CA ARG A 196 1.60 -10.43 10.22
C ARG A 196 1.81 -11.46 11.33
N GLN A 197 2.58 -12.49 11.04
CA GLN A 197 2.92 -13.56 11.99
C GLN A 197 4.44 -13.62 12.13
N LYS A 198 4.93 -13.46 13.36
CA LYS A 198 6.37 -13.40 13.68
C LYS A 198 7.15 -14.63 13.22
N LYS A 199 6.52 -15.81 13.23
CA LYS A 199 7.12 -17.07 12.71
C LYS A 199 7.56 -17.01 11.23
N ASN A 200 7.04 -16.08 10.44
CA ASN A 200 7.41 -15.91 9.03
C ASN A 200 8.63 -14.99 8.85
N PHE A 201 9.13 -14.41 9.93
CA PHE A 201 10.33 -13.58 9.91
C PHE A 201 11.58 -14.42 9.70
N LYS A 202 12.49 -13.92 8.86
CA LYS A 202 13.77 -14.55 8.53
C LYS A 202 14.90 -13.59 8.89
N PRO A 203 15.49 -13.70 10.09
CA PRO A 203 16.52 -12.78 10.57
C PRO A 203 17.72 -12.65 9.61
N GLU A 204 18.14 -13.77 9.02
CA GLU A 204 19.25 -13.82 8.07
C GLU A 204 19.00 -13.00 6.79
N LEU A 205 17.74 -12.94 6.33
CA LEU A 205 17.38 -12.11 5.17
C LEU A 205 17.41 -10.63 5.53
N LEU A 206 16.88 -10.25 6.69
CA LEU A 206 16.92 -8.85 7.13
C LEU A 206 18.36 -8.38 7.35
N ALA A 207 19.20 -9.23 7.95
CA ALA A 207 20.61 -8.94 8.15
C ALA A 207 21.33 -8.67 6.82
N LYS A 208 21.10 -9.51 5.80
CA LYS A 208 21.67 -9.33 4.46
C LYS A 208 21.20 -8.03 3.80
N LYS A 209 19.90 -7.74 3.82
CA LYS A 209 19.33 -6.49 3.28
C LYS A 209 19.90 -5.26 4.00
N THR A 210 20.03 -5.34 5.33
CA THR A 210 20.56 -4.27 6.17
C THR A 210 22.02 -4.00 5.89
N GLU A 211 22.84 -5.04 5.75
CA GLU A 211 24.25 -4.91 5.38
C GLU A 211 24.41 -4.24 4.03
N HIS A 212 23.59 -4.64 3.05
CA HIS A 212 23.58 -4.03 1.72
C HIS A 212 23.20 -2.54 1.75
N LEU A 213 22.11 -2.19 2.46
CA LEU A 213 21.71 -0.79 2.68
C LEU A 213 22.84 0.01 3.35
N LYS A 214 23.46 -0.55 4.39
CA LYS A 214 24.54 0.08 5.15
C LYS A 214 25.72 0.41 4.25
N ASN A 215 26.22 -0.57 3.51
CA ASN A 215 27.36 -0.40 2.62
C ASN A 215 27.09 0.64 1.53
N LYS A 216 25.85 0.72 1.04
CA LYS A 216 25.48 1.59 -0.08
C LYS A 216 25.20 3.03 0.32
N LEU A 217 24.45 3.24 1.40
CA LEU A 217 23.88 4.56 1.74
C LEU A 217 24.18 5.04 3.16
N LEU A 218 24.51 4.12 4.08
CA LEU A 218 24.64 4.42 5.50
C LEU A 218 25.96 3.87 6.12
N PRO A 219 27.13 4.06 5.48
CA PRO A 219 28.37 3.34 5.86
C PRO A 219 28.82 3.60 7.30
N ASN A 220 28.53 4.80 7.83
CA ASN A 220 28.92 5.22 9.17
C ASN A 220 27.80 5.07 10.22
N TYR A 221 26.66 4.47 9.86
CA TYR A 221 25.53 4.36 10.78
C TYR A 221 25.65 3.12 11.68
N GLN A 222 25.25 3.29 12.93
CA GLN A 222 24.79 2.19 13.78
C GLN A 222 23.32 1.92 13.41
N ILE A 223 23.03 0.68 13.03
CA ILE A 223 21.70 0.27 12.57
C ILE A 223 21.17 -0.80 13.52
N ASP A 224 20.08 -0.46 14.21
CA ASP A 224 19.29 -1.43 14.96
C ASP A 224 18.36 -2.16 13.99
N THR A 225 18.15 -3.46 14.20
CA THR A 225 17.21 -4.24 13.39
C THR A 225 16.06 -4.78 14.23
N LEU A 226 14.85 -4.80 13.66
CA LEU A 226 13.65 -5.24 14.35
C LEU A 226 12.71 -6.02 13.42
N CYS A 227 11.96 -6.95 13.98
CA CYS A 227 10.76 -7.50 13.34
C CYS A 227 9.54 -6.93 14.05
N LEU A 228 8.62 -6.35 13.26
CA LEU A 228 7.35 -5.82 13.74
C LEU A 228 6.20 -6.71 13.24
N SER A 229 5.27 -7.04 14.12
CA SER A 229 4.16 -7.94 13.82
C SER A 229 2.88 -7.57 14.56
N LEU A 230 1.79 -8.32 14.33
CA LEU A 230 0.54 -8.11 15.07
C LEU A 230 0.70 -8.29 16.59
N GLU A 231 1.77 -8.94 17.06
CA GLU A 231 2.08 -9.06 18.48
C GLU A 231 2.55 -7.74 19.11
N GLU A 232 3.03 -6.79 18.29
CA GLU A 232 3.54 -5.47 18.71
C GLU A 232 2.56 -4.31 18.40
N MET A 233 1.34 -4.61 17.94
CA MET A 233 0.25 -3.65 17.70
C MET A 233 -0.61 -3.50 18.96
#